data_AF-A0A0M9VPM7-F1
#
_entry.id   AF-A0A0M9VPM7-F1
#
_cell.length_a   1.000
_cell.length_b   1.000
_cell.length_c   1.000
_cell.angle_alpha   90.00
_cell.angle_beta   90.00
_cell.angle_gamma   90.00
#
_symmetry.space_group_name_H-M   'P 1'
#
loop_
_entity.id
_entity.type
_entity.pdbx_description
1 polymer ?
#
loop_
_entity_poly.entity_id
_entity_poly.type
_entity_poly.pdbx_seq_one_letter_code
_entity_poly.pdbx_strand_id
1 'polypeptide(L)'
;MPLPEMPRILYGTAWKEVKTTELVRIAFHMGFRGVDTAAQRKHYREDLVGLGLQQACKELGLHRHDIWIQTKFTPMSGQDPTGFLPYDPQANVADQVCESFINSLRYLHPDATIPNVRSLLAKYAVRAKRDTEEREEAPLQEVYLDSYVMHSPMNNLQSTLQAWAVMEALVDAGLVRYIGFSNIRHLV
;
A
#
# COMPACT_ATOMS: atom_id res chain seq x y z
N MET A 1 11.29 5.65 -15.98
CA MET A 1 11.66 4.59 -15.02
C MET A 1 11.31 5.08 -13.63
N PRO A 2 10.81 4.22 -12.73
CA PRO A 2 10.51 4.61 -11.35
C PRO A 2 11.76 5.09 -10.62
N LEU A 3 11.56 5.88 -9.56
CA LEU A 3 12.63 6.23 -8.61
C LEU A 3 13.43 4.95 -8.26
N PRO A 4 14.76 4.94 -8.48
CA PRO A 4 15.54 3.71 -8.36
C PRO A 4 15.61 3.20 -6.92
N GLU A 5 15.51 4.11 -5.94
CA GLU A 5 15.54 3.80 -4.51
C GLU A 5 14.51 4.64 -3.73
N MET A 6 14.26 4.23 -2.49
CA MET A 6 13.42 4.98 -1.56
C MET A 6 14.02 6.37 -1.27
N PRO A 7 13.23 7.46 -1.33
CA PRO A 7 13.70 8.76 -0.88
C PRO A 7 14.17 8.72 0.57
N ARG A 8 15.28 9.41 0.85
CA ARG A 8 15.85 9.49 2.22
C ARG A 8 14.94 10.21 3.22
N ILE A 9 13.94 10.94 2.74
CA ILE A 9 12.97 11.67 3.55
C ILE A 9 11.57 11.40 2.99
N LEU A 10 10.67 10.92 3.85
CA LEU A 10 9.24 10.75 3.54
C LEU A 10 8.41 11.70 4.39
N TYR A 11 7.33 12.24 3.81
CA TYR A 11 6.35 13.03 4.54
C TYR A 11 5.31 12.13 5.21
N GLY A 12 5.32 12.09 6.56
CA GLY A 12 4.33 11.33 7.32
C GLY A 12 2.96 12.01 7.36
N THR A 13 1.88 11.24 7.17
CA THR A 13 0.52 11.79 6.96
C THR A 13 -0.45 11.63 8.13
N ALA A 14 -0.03 11.01 9.25
CA ALA A 14 -0.89 10.80 10.41
C ALA A 14 -1.41 12.12 11.02
N TRP A 15 -2.62 12.10 11.58
CA TRP A 15 -3.22 13.18 12.40
C TRP A 15 -3.44 14.52 11.69
N LYS A 16 -3.53 14.52 10.35
CA LYS A 16 -3.78 15.73 9.55
C LYS A 16 -5.25 16.00 9.27
N GLU A 17 -6.11 15.00 9.47
CA GLU A 17 -7.55 15.07 9.28
C GLU A 17 -7.94 15.70 7.92
N VAL A 18 -8.86 16.65 7.89
CA VAL A 18 -9.34 17.31 6.67
C VAL A 18 -8.28 18.16 5.96
N LYS A 19 -7.21 18.56 6.65
CA LYS A 19 -6.10 19.34 6.07
C LYS A 19 -5.12 18.48 5.27
N THR A 20 -5.31 17.17 5.24
CA THR A 20 -4.37 16.21 4.62
C THR A 20 -4.04 16.57 3.17
N THR A 21 -5.04 16.87 2.32
CA THR A 21 -4.82 17.19 0.90
C THR A 21 -3.90 18.39 0.73
N GLU A 22 -4.22 19.50 1.41
CA GLU A 22 -3.44 20.73 1.33
C GLU A 22 -2.00 20.53 1.84
N LEU A 23 -1.86 19.83 2.98
CA LEU A 23 -0.56 19.60 3.61
C LEU A 23 0.35 18.68 2.79
N VAL A 24 -0.21 17.66 2.12
CA VAL A 24 0.56 16.80 1.19
C VAL A 24 0.99 17.61 -0.04
N ARG A 25 0.08 18.42 -0.59
CA ARG A 25 0.38 19.28 -1.74
C ARG A 25 1.54 20.24 -1.42
N ILE A 26 1.47 20.94 -0.28
CA ILE A 26 2.52 21.85 0.19
C ILE A 26 3.85 21.11 0.38
N ALA A 27 3.85 19.91 1.00
CA ALA A 27 5.08 19.15 1.21
C ALA A 27 5.82 18.87 -0.13
N PHE A 28 5.09 18.53 -1.19
CA PHE A 28 5.71 18.26 -2.50
C PHE A 28 6.28 19.50 -3.17
N HIS A 29 5.60 20.65 -3.02
CA HIS A 29 6.14 21.97 -3.41
C HIS A 29 7.39 22.36 -2.62
N MET A 30 7.51 21.90 -1.38
CA MET A 30 8.71 22.09 -0.54
C MET A 30 9.83 21.07 -0.85
N GLY A 31 9.66 20.24 -1.88
CA GLY A 31 10.70 19.34 -2.37
C GLY A 31 10.59 17.88 -1.91
N PHE A 32 9.58 17.51 -1.13
CA PHE A 32 9.34 16.10 -0.83
C PHE A 32 9.02 15.32 -2.12
N ARG A 33 9.49 14.07 -2.17
CA ARG A 33 9.22 13.12 -3.27
C ARG A 33 8.61 11.81 -2.79
N GLY A 34 8.25 11.73 -1.51
CA GLY A 34 7.62 10.54 -0.97
C GLY A 34 6.72 10.83 0.24
N VAL A 35 5.71 9.98 0.40
CA VAL A 35 4.78 10.00 1.54
C VAL A 35 4.78 8.67 2.28
N ASP A 36 4.49 8.74 3.58
CA ASP A 36 4.15 7.59 4.43
C ASP A 36 2.74 7.80 5.01
N THR A 37 1.83 6.87 4.69
CA THR A 37 0.43 6.84 5.16
C THR A 37 0.06 5.45 5.68
N ALA A 38 -1.22 5.17 5.96
CA ALA A 38 -1.69 3.83 6.29
C ALA A 38 -3.17 3.64 5.90
N ALA A 39 -3.56 2.40 5.58
CA ALA A 39 -4.96 1.99 5.47
C ALA A 39 -5.60 1.83 6.87
N GLN A 40 -5.60 2.91 7.63
CA GLN A 40 -6.16 2.99 8.99
C GLN A 40 -6.87 4.34 9.15
N ARG A 41 -8.18 4.35 8.95
CA ARG A 41 -8.98 5.59 8.94
C ARG A 41 -8.92 6.37 10.26
N LYS A 42 -8.60 5.67 11.35
CA LYS A 42 -8.45 6.24 12.70
C LYS A 42 -7.50 7.44 12.75
N HIS A 43 -6.36 7.38 12.05
CA HIS A 43 -5.34 8.45 12.08
C HIS A 43 -4.94 8.95 10.70
N TYR A 44 -5.33 8.24 9.65
CA TYR A 44 -4.87 8.47 8.28
C TYR A 44 -6.04 8.69 7.33
N ARG A 45 -5.76 9.44 6.27
CA ARG A 45 -6.73 9.85 5.24
C ARG A 45 -6.17 9.57 3.86
N GLU A 46 -6.00 8.29 3.49
CA GLU A 46 -5.45 7.91 2.17
C GLU A 46 -6.18 8.56 1.00
N ASP A 47 -7.52 8.68 1.11
CA ASP A 47 -8.36 9.41 0.16
C ASP A 47 -7.87 10.85 -0.07
N LEU A 48 -7.54 11.56 1.01
CA LEU A 48 -7.05 12.93 0.94
C LEU A 48 -5.56 13.01 0.57
N VAL A 49 -4.76 11.98 0.92
CA VAL A 49 -3.37 11.87 0.49
C VAL A 49 -3.31 11.74 -1.03
N GLY A 50 -4.07 10.84 -1.63
CA GLY A 50 -4.10 10.66 -3.08
C GLY A 50 -4.53 11.92 -3.81
N LEU A 51 -5.55 12.64 -3.32
CA LEU A 51 -5.93 13.95 -3.88
C LEU A 51 -4.78 14.97 -3.79
N GLY A 52 -4.05 15.00 -2.67
CA GLY A 52 -2.90 15.90 -2.49
C GLY A 52 -1.74 15.57 -3.43
N LEU A 53 -1.45 14.28 -3.61
CA LEU A 53 -0.46 13.78 -4.56
C LEU A 53 -0.86 14.13 -6.00
N GLN A 54 -2.11 13.87 -6.38
CA GLN A 54 -2.61 14.17 -7.73
C GLN A 54 -2.48 15.67 -8.06
N GLN A 55 -2.88 16.55 -7.13
CA GLN A 55 -2.73 18.00 -7.29
C GLN A 55 -1.26 18.40 -7.43
N ALA A 56 -0.40 17.94 -6.53
CA ALA A 56 1.02 18.27 -6.56
C ALA A 56 1.71 17.77 -7.83
N CYS A 57 1.43 16.53 -8.24
CA CYS A 57 2.01 15.95 -9.44
C CYS A 57 1.62 16.74 -10.69
N LYS A 58 0.33 17.11 -10.81
CA LYS A 58 -0.15 17.96 -11.90
C LYS A 58 0.52 19.34 -11.90
N GLU A 59 0.65 19.97 -10.74
CA GLU A 59 1.24 21.30 -10.58
C GLU A 59 2.75 21.32 -10.86
N LEU A 60 3.45 20.25 -10.51
CA LEU A 60 4.92 20.14 -10.61
C LEU A 60 5.38 19.39 -11.87
N GLY A 61 4.46 18.90 -12.71
CA GLY A 61 4.78 18.07 -13.87
C GLY A 61 5.44 16.73 -13.51
N LEU A 62 5.09 16.17 -12.34
CA LEU A 62 5.58 14.87 -11.89
C LEU A 62 4.65 13.76 -12.35
N HIS A 63 5.23 12.61 -12.67
CA HIS A 63 4.51 11.40 -13.02
C HIS A 63 4.50 10.44 -11.82
N ARG A 64 3.70 9.38 -11.90
CA ARG A 64 3.63 8.35 -10.85
C ARG A 64 5.01 7.79 -10.51
N HIS A 65 5.85 7.58 -11.52
CA HIS A 65 7.18 7.00 -11.38
C HIS A 65 8.22 7.97 -10.76
N ASP A 66 7.88 9.26 -10.61
CA ASP A 66 8.75 10.28 -10.01
C ASP A 66 8.56 10.44 -8.49
N ILE A 67 7.59 9.70 -7.91
CA ILE A 67 7.18 9.84 -6.52
C ILE A 67 7.14 8.49 -5.81
N TRP A 68 7.28 8.51 -4.48
CA TRP A 68 7.25 7.34 -3.63
C TRP A 68 5.97 7.31 -2.77
N ILE A 69 5.23 6.21 -2.82
CA ILE A 69 4.04 6.02 -1.99
C ILE A 69 4.25 4.81 -1.08
N GLN A 70 4.35 5.06 0.23
CA GLN A 70 4.32 4.03 1.26
C GLN A 70 2.99 4.06 2.01
N THR A 71 2.33 2.93 2.12
CA THR A 71 1.17 2.74 3.00
C THR A 71 1.28 1.43 3.78
N LYS A 72 0.28 1.13 4.60
CA LYS A 72 0.31 0.02 5.55
C LYS A 72 -0.99 -0.77 5.56
N PHE A 73 -0.87 -2.10 5.50
CA PHE A 73 -1.95 -3.00 5.90
C PHE A 73 -2.11 -2.93 7.42
N THR A 74 -3.29 -2.55 7.90
CA THR A 74 -3.55 -2.47 9.34
C THR A 74 -4.53 -3.55 9.74
N PRO A 75 -4.13 -4.54 10.58
CA PRO A 75 -5.05 -5.56 11.09
C PRO A 75 -6.22 -4.97 11.87
N MET A 76 -7.28 -5.77 12.05
CA MET A 76 -8.51 -5.31 12.72
C MET A 76 -8.26 -4.79 14.14
N SER A 77 -7.28 -5.34 14.87
CA SER A 77 -6.87 -4.88 16.21
C SER A 77 -6.36 -3.43 16.22
N GLY A 78 -5.89 -2.93 15.08
CA GLY A 78 -5.48 -1.54 14.90
C GLY A 78 -6.56 -0.64 14.29
N GLN A 79 -7.67 -1.17 13.80
CA GLN A 79 -8.73 -0.38 13.16
C GLN A 79 -9.65 0.28 14.19
N ASP A 80 -10.40 1.31 13.74
CA ASP A 80 -11.57 1.80 14.46
C ASP A 80 -12.82 1.09 13.91
N PRO A 81 -13.46 0.19 14.67
CA PRO A 81 -14.61 -0.59 14.20
C PRO A 81 -15.87 0.24 13.99
N THR A 82 -15.91 1.49 14.47
CA THR A 82 -17.08 2.37 14.33
C THR A 82 -17.08 3.14 13.01
N GLY A 83 -15.96 3.16 12.31
CA GLY A 83 -15.77 3.90 11.06
C GLY A 83 -15.71 3.00 9.81
N PHE A 84 -15.31 3.61 8.70
CA PHE A 84 -15.03 2.88 7.47
C PHE A 84 -13.83 1.92 7.66
N LEU A 85 -14.03 0.66 7.29
CA LEU A 85 -12.99 -0.36 7.25
C LEU A 85 -12.53 -0.60 5.79
N PRO A 86 -11.22 -0.77 5.54
CA PRO A 86 -10.70 -0.96 4.19
C PRO A 86 -10.87 -2.40 3.65
N TYR A 87 -11.56 -3.26 4.39
CA TYR A 87 -11.86 -4.66 4.05
C TYR A 87 -12.99 -5.19 4.94
N ASP A 88 -13.62 -6.30 4.57
CA ASP A 88 -14.58 -6.99 5.43
C ASP A 88 -13.85 -7.67 6.61
N PRO A 89 -14.14 -7.30 7.88
CA PRO A 89 -13.50 -7.92 9.05
C PRO A 89 -13.83 -9.40 9.24
N GLN A 90 -14.87 -9.92 8.58
CA GLN A 90 -15.24 -11.35 8.59
C GLN A 90 -14.59 -12.14 7.46
N ALA A 91 -13.96 -11.48 6.48
CA ALA A 91 -13.24 -12.17 5.42
C ALA A 91 -12.03 -12.93 5.97
N ASN A 92 -11.55 -13.93 5.23
CA ASN A 92 -10.29 -14.59 5.59
C ASN A 92 -9.10 -13.63 5.46
N VAL A 93 -7.97 -13.96 6.09
CA VAL A 93 -6.78 -13.09 6.14
C VAL A 93 -6.31 -12.66 4.75
N ALA A 94 -6.34 -13.57 3.76
CA ALA A 94 -5.86 -13.26 2.42
C ALA A 94 -6.74 -12.22 1.73
N ASP A 95 -8.07 -12.36 1.86
CA ASP A 95 -9.04 -11.41 1.36
C ASP A 95 -8.94 -10.07 2.07
N GLN A 96 -8.73 -10.04 3.39
CA GLN A 96 -8.53 -8.79 4.13
C GLN A 96 -7.32 -8.00 3.61
N VAL A 97 -6.18 -8.66 3.38
CA VAL A 97 -4.98 -8.00 2.84
C VAL A 97 -5.22 -7.50 1.41
N CYS A 98 -5.84 -8.32 0.56
CA CYS A 98 -6.14 -7.97 -0.83
C CYS A 98 -7.11 -6.79 -0.92
N GLU A 99 -8.21 -6.82 -0.18
CA GLU A 99 -9.22 -5.75 -0.16
C GLU A 99 -8.63 -4.45 0.38
N SER A 100 -7.85 -4.53 1.46
CA SER A 100 -7.11 -3.37 2.01
C SER A 100 -6.20 -2.76 0.96
N PHE A 101 -5.45 -3.59 0.24
CA PHE A 101 -4.51 -3.14 -0.79
C PHE A 101 -5.23 -2.51 -1.98
N ILE A 102 -6.31 -3.12 -2.46
CA ILE A 102 -7.14 -2.57 -3.54
C ILE A 102 -7.72 -1.21 -3.13
N ASN A 103 -8.22 -1.07 -1.89
CA ASN A 103 -8.69 0.22 -1.39
C ASN A 103 -7.57 1.26 -1.32
N SER A 104 -6.37 0.86 -0.89
CA SER A 104 -5.19 1.74 -0.90
C SER A 104 -4.86 2.21 -2.32
N LEU A 105 -4.88 1.32 -3.32
CA LEU A 105 -4.65 1.70 -4.71
C LEU A 105 -5.70 2.71 -5.21
N ARG A 106 -6.99 2.46 -4.95
CA ARG A 106 -8.08 3.39 -5.31
C ARG A 106 -7.87 4.77 -4.71
N TYR A 107 -7.56 4.83 -3.42
CA TYR A 107 -7.44 6.12 -2.73
C TYR A 107 -6.16 6.87 -3.09
N LEU A 108 -5.05 6.17 -3.31
CA LEU A 108 -3.75 6.78 -3.57
C LEU A 108 -3.48 7.07 -5.06
N HIS A 109 -4.35 6.56 -5.95
CA HIS A 109 -4.34 6.85 -7.38
C HIS A 109 -5.73 7.30 -7.84
N PRO A 110 -6.21 8.47 -7.38
CA PRO A 110 -7.49 8.98 -7.83
C PRO A 110 -7.48 9.11 -9.36
N ASP A 111 -8.57 8.67 -9.98
CA ASP A 111 -8.79 8.59 -11.45
C ASP A 111 -8.08 7.45 -12.19
N ALA A 112 -7.26 6.65 -11.52
CA ALA A 112 -6.64 5.49 -12.16
C ALA A 112 -7.61 4.30 -12.21
N THR A 113 -7.59 3.58 -13.34
CA THR A 113 -8.23 2.26 -13.43
C THR A 113 -7.41 1.25 -12.65
N ILE A 114 -7.96 0.73 -11.55
CA ILE A 114 -7.26 -0.22 -10.70
C ILE A 114 -7.15 -1.57 -11.43
N PRO A 115 -5.94 -2.17 -11.51
CA PRO A 115 -5.77 -3.48 -12.13
C PRO A 115 -6.57 -4.55 -11.39
N ASN A 116 -6.92 -5.63 -12.08
CA ASN A 116 -7.55 -6.78 -11.44
C ASN A 116 -6.51 -7.53 -10.60
N VAL A 117 -6.35 -7.09 -9.34
CA VAL A 117 -5.39 -7.63 -8.39
C VAL A 117 -5.55 -9.14 -8.23
N ARG A 118 -6.79 -9.65 -8.11
CA ARG A 118 -7.03 -11.09 -7.94
C ARG A 118 -6.56 -11.90 -9.15
N SER A 119 -6.79 -11.42 -10.37
CA SER A 119 -6.30 -12.06 -11.60
C SER A 119 -4.77 -12.03 -11.70
N LEU A 120 -4.14 -10.92 -11.32
CA LEU A 120 -2.67 -10.82 -11.30
C LEU A 120 -2.06 -11.76 -10.28
N LEU A 121 -2.62 -11.83 -9.07
CA LEU A 121 -2.21 -12.78 -8.04
C LEU A 121 -2.40 -14.22 -8.52
N ALA A 122 -3.54 -14.57 -9.12
CA ALA A 122 -3.75 -15.93 -9.65
C ALA A 122 -2.77 -16.30 -10.77
N LYS A 123 -2.29 -15.32 -11.55
CA LYS A 123 -1.34 -15.52 -12.64
C LYS A 123 0.11 -15.63 -12.15
N TYR A 124 0.52 -14.77 -11.23
CA TYR A 124 1.94 -14.56 -10.90
C TYR A 124 2.34 -14.98 -9.48
N ALA A 125 1.40 -15.13 -8.54
CA ALA A 125 1.73 -15.49 -7.16
C ALA A 125 2.33 -16.90 -7.09
N VAL A 126 3.62 -16.98 -6.74
CA VAL A 126 4.33 -18.26 -6.76
C VAL A 126 4.08 -19.03 -5.45
N ARG A 127 3.02 -19.84 -5.46
CA ARG A 127 3.01 -21.14 -4.75
C ARG A 127 2.59 -22.32 -5.62
N ALA A 128 2.42 -22.14 -6.93
CA ALA A 128 1.80 -23.13 -7.80
C ALA A 128 2.66 -23.68 -8.95
N LYS A 129 3.99 -23.61 -8.88
CA LYS A 129 4.85 -24.49 -9.70
C LYS A 129 6.04 -25.00 -8.90
N ARG A 130 5.77 -26.01 -8.04
CA ARG A 130 6.78 -27.04 -7.81
C ARG A 130 6.98 -27.70 -9.19
N ASP A 131 8.20 -27.69 -9.71
CA ASP A 131 8.67 -28.35 -10.95
C ASP A 131 8.78 -27.53 -12.25
N THR A 132 8.78 -26.19 -12.23
CA THR A 132 9.32 -25.41 -13.37
C THR A 132 10.26 -24.32 -12.90
N GLU A 133 11.49 -24.33 -13.43
CA GLU A 133 12.63 -23.53 -12.98
C GLU A 133 12.55 -22.02 -13.30
N GLU A 134 11.48 -21.54 -13.92
CA GLU A 134 11.36 -20.12 -14.29
C GLU A 134 10.27 -19.43 -13.46
N ARG A 135 10.71 -18.61 -12.49
CA ARG A 135 9.87 -17.61 -11.84
C ARG A 135 9.50 -16.55 -12.87
N GLU A 136 8.26 -16.56 -13.35
CA GLU A 136 7.72 -15.46 -14.17
C GLU A 136 7.23 -14.37 -13.20
N GLU A 137 8.13 -13.49 -12.77
CA GLU A 137 7.76 -12.27 -12.04
C GLU A 137 7.06 -11.31 -13.00
N ALA A 138 5.94 -10.73 -12.58
CA ALA A 138 5.24 -9.75 -13.41
C ALA A 138 6.09 -8.48 -13.58
N PRO A 139 6.04 -7.82 -14.75
CA PRO A 139 6.53 -6.46 -14.84
C PRO A 139 5.77 -5.55 -13.86
N LEU A 140 6.43 -4.48 -13.41
CA LEU A 140 5.79 -3.47 -12.58
C LEU A 140 4.54 -2.93 -13.28
N GLN A 141 3.41 -2.94 -12.58
CA GLN A 141 2.14 -2.43 -13.09
C GLN A 141 2.15 -0.89 -13.14
N GLU A 142 1.32 -0.27 -13.99
CA GLU A 142 1.25 1.20 -14.07
C GLU A 142 0.69 1.84 -12.78
N VAL A 143 -0.21 1.12 -12.11
CA VAL A 143 -0.80 1.49 -10.82
C VAL A 143 -0.26 0.54 -9.77
N TYR A 144 0.66 1.05 -8.95
CA TYR A 144 1.42 0.26 -7.98
C TYR A 144 1.71 1.07 -6.72
N LEU A 145 2.12 0.41 -5.64
CA LEU A 145 2.67 1.07 -4.44
C LEU A 145 4.18 0.87 -4.38
N ASP A 146 4.92 1.89 -3.96
CA ASP A 146 6.35 1.69 -3.75
C ASP A 146 6.58 0.81 -2.52
N SER A 147 5.88 1.07 -1.43
CA SER A 147 5.98 0.23 -0.24
C SER A 147 4.63 -0.08 0.41
N TYR A 148 4.45 -1.34 0.82
CA TYR A 148 3.30 -1.82 1.59
C TYR A 148 3.78 -2.55 2.84
N VAL A 149 3.56 -1.94 4.00
CA VAL A 149 4.08 -2.43 5.28
C VAL A 149 2.97 -3.03 6.12
N MET A 150 3.21 -4.16 6.78
CA MET A 150 2.29 -4.68 7.78
C MET A 150 2.39 -3.80 9.03
N HIS A 151 1.33 -3.04 9.34
CA HIS A 151 1.34 -2.00 10.37
C HIS A 151 1.64 -2.55 11.77
N SER A 152 1.20 -3.78 12.03
CA SER A 152 1.52 -4.62 13.18
C SER A 152 1.26 -6.09 12.82
N PRO A 153 1.87 -7.07 13.51
CA PRO A 153 1.49 -8.47 13.35
C PRO A 153 -0.01 -8.71 13.55
N MET A 154 -0.51 -9.80 12.96
CA MET A 154 -1.88 -10.29 13.20
C MET A 154 -1.98 -10.89 14.60
N ASN A 155 -3.19 -11.29 15.01
CA ASN A 155 -3.46 -11.83 16.36
C ASN A 155 -2.69 -13.12 16.70
N ASN A 156 -2.13 -13.82 15.71
CA ASN A 156 -1.28 -14.99 15.90
C ASN A 156 -0.27 -15.13 14.74
N LEU A 157 0.75 -15.98 14.92
CA LEU A 157 1.80 -16.23 13.94
C LEU A 157 1.24 -16.79 12.63
N GLN A 158 0.30 -17.73 12.67
CA GLN A 158 -0.28 -18.35 11.49
C GLN A 158 -0.96 -17.31 10.58
N SER A 159 -1.80 -16.44 11.16
CA SER A 159 -2.44 -15.34 10.44
C SER A 159 -1.42 -14.32 9.95
N THR A 160 -0.35 -14.07 10.70
CA THR A 160 0.73 -13.15 10.28
C THR A 160 1.44 -13.70 9.04
N LEU A 161 1.78 -14.99 9.03
CA LEU A 161 2.40 -15.66 7.89
C LEU A 161 1.46 -15.74 6.67
N GLN A 162 0.15 -15.92 6.89
CA GLN A 162 -0.84 -15.85 5.80
C GLN A 162 -0.89 -14.45 5.18
N ALA A 163 -0.94 -13.40 6.00
CA ALA A 163 -0.94 -12.03 5.51
C ALA A 163 0.36 -11.71 4.76
N TRP A 164 1.50 -12.14 5.31
CA TRP A 164 2.81 -11.98 4.69
C TRP A 164 2.90 -12.66 3.32
N ALA A 165 2.41 -13.90 3.20
CA ALA A 165 2.41 -14.63 1.92
C ALA A 165 1.61 -13.90 0.84
N VAL A 166 0.52 -13.20 1.19
CA VAL A 166 -0.22 -12.36 0.25
C VAL A 166 0.57 -11.10 -0.12
N MET A 167 1.28 -10.51 0.84
CA MET A 167 2.16 -9.36 0.56
C MET A 167 3.32 -9.74 -0.37
N GLU A 168 3.93 -10.92 -0.20
CA GLU A 168 4.91 -11.48 -1.14
C GLU A 168 4.30 -11.66 -2.53
N ALA A 169 3.11 -12.24 -2.61
CA ALA A 169 2.40 -12.42 -3.88
C ALA A 169 2.08 -11.09 -4.60
N LEU A 170 1.85 -10.00 -3.87
CA LEU A 170 1.69 -8.67 -4.45
C LEU A 170 3.00 -8.14 -5.06
N VAL A 171 4.16 -8.53 -4.52
CA VAL A 171 5.48 -8.23 -5.10
C VAL A 171 5.64 -9.00 -6.41
N ASP A 172 5.41 -10.31 -6.39
CA ASP A 172 5.49 -11.18 -7.58
C ASP A 172 4.57 -10.68 -8.71
N ALA A 173 3.42 -10.12 -8.36
CA ALA A 173 2.43 -9.56 -9.29
C ALA A 173 2.77 -8.14 -9.79
N GLY A 174 3.92 -7.57 -9.41
CA GLY A 174 4.35 -6.24 -9.84
C GLY A 174 3.47 -5.11 -9.31
N LEU A 175 2.69 -5.35 -8.25
CA LEU A 175 1.76 -4.37 -7.67
C LEU A 175 2.39 -3.58 -6.53
N VAL A 176 3.41 -4.13 -5.87
CA VAL A 176 4.19 -3.44 -4.85
C VAL A 176 5.68 -3.72 -5.04
N ARG A 177 6.54 -2.71 -4.81
CA ARG A 177 7.99 -2.87 -4.98
C ARG A 177 8.68 -3.37 -3.70
N TYR A 178 8.23 -2.91 -2.54
CA TYR A 178 8.82 -3.22 -1.25
C TYR A 178 7.75 -3.58 -0.22
N ILE A 179 8.03 -4.59 0.59
CA ILE A 179 7.18 -4.99 1.72
C ILE A 179 8.00 -5.05 3.00
N GLY A 180 7.33 -4.94 4.14
CA GLY A 180 8.00 -4.97 5.44
C GLY A 180 7.02 -5.04 6.60
N PHE A 181 7.58 -4.91 7.80
CA PHE A 181 6.82 -4.89 9.04
C PHE A 181 7.05 -3.60 9.82
N SER A 182 6.03 -3.20 10.59
CA SER A 182 6.08 -2.16 11.59
C SER A 182 5.60 -2.72 12.93
N ASN A 183 6.01 -2.09 14.03
CA ASN A 183 5.52 -2.38 15.37
C ASN A 183 5.59 -3.86 15.83
N ILE A 184 6.61 -4.61 15.40
CA ILE A 184 6.87 -5.94 15.96
C ILE A 184 7.40 -5.75 17.39
N ARG A 185 6.55 -6.04 18.39
CA ARG A 185 6.94 -6.02 19.82
C ARG A 185 7.23 -7.41 20.35
N HIS A 186 6.66 -8.43 19.72
CA HIS A 186 6.85 -9.85 19.96
C HIS A 186 6.34 -10.58 18.71
N LEU A 187 7.07 -11.58 18.26
CA LEU A 187 6.49 -12.64 17.43
C LEU A 187 5.86 -13.57 18.45
N VAL A 188 4.53 -13.70 18.41
CA VAL A 188 3.73 -14.45 19.37
C VAL A 188 4.37 -15.78 19.73
#